data_AF-A0A420BEV7-F1
#
_entry.id   AF-A0A420BEV7-F1
#
_cell.length_a   1.000
_cell.length_b   1.000
_cell.length_c   1.000
_cell.angle_alpha   90.00
_cell.angle_beta   90.00
_cell.angle_gamma   90.00
#
_symmetry.space_group_name_H-M   'P 1'
#
loop_
_entity.id
_entity.type
_entity.pdbx_description
1 polymer ?
#
loop_
_entity_poly.entity_id
_entity_poly.type
_entity_poly.pdbx_seq_one_letter_code
_entity_poly.pdbx_strand_id
1 'polypeptide(L)'
;MSFTRTIIVAILGFISLRYINQQQYGTSFIADFFWIFILICDILLTIFVIFKDVQGYKTSKKLGSFLLTLVCVCITITAFLLNHSVKKELNRPVFMELYFNGDINGIGIRLRSDSTYIYESVFLVGSDISYGRYKTTDSTITLDPPFKGSKIDYHNFKLMPTANGIQASPIDKNNNILSPYYNFNVIDHRK
;
A
#
# COMPACT_ATOMS: atom_id res chain seq x y z
N MET A 1 -8.48 -35.94 10.69
CA MET A 1 -8.55 -34.49 10.43
C MET A 1 -9.79 -34.24 9.58
N SER A 2 -10.76 -33.42 10.00
CA SER A 2 -11.93 -33.15 9.14
C SER A 2 -11.51 -32.27 7.96
N PHE A 3 -11.71 -32.77 6.75
CA PHE A 3 -11.38 -32.12 5.47
C PHE A 3 -11.94 -30.69 5.38
N THR A 4 -13.14 -30.47 5.92
CA THR A 4 -13.82 -29.18 5.96
C THR A 4 -13.01 -28.10 6.69
N ARG A 5 -12.35 -28.44 7.81
CA ARG A 5 -11.58 -27.45 8.59
C ARG A 5 -10.35 -26.99 7.83
N THR A 6 -9.69 -27.91 7.13
CA THR A 6 -8.54 -27.60 6.28
C THR A 6 -8.93 -26.64 5.16
N ILE A 7 -10.08 -26.88 4.51
CA ILE A 7 -10.60 -25.98 3.46
C ILE A 7 -10.87 -24.58 4.03
N ILE A 8 -11.51 -24.48 5.19
CA ILE A 8 -11.82 -23.19 5.82
C ILE A 8 -10.53 -22.41 6.13
N VAL A 9 -9.53 -23.06 6.74
CA VAL A 9 -8.23 -22.44 7.02
C VAL A 9 -7.53 -21.98 5.74
N ALA A 10 -7.54 -22.80 4.69
CA ALA A 10 -6.93 -22.45 3.42
C ALA A 10 -7.60 -21.24 2.75
N ILE A 11 -8.94 -21.20 2.73
CA ILE A 11 -9.71 -20.09 2.16
C ILE A 11 -9.45 -18.80 2.94
N LEU A 12 -9.58 -18.82 4.27
CA LEU A 12 -9.39 -17.63 5.10
C LEU A 12 -7.94 -17.14 5.07
N GLY A 13 -6.96 -18.06 5.09
CA GLY A 13 -5.56 -17.72 4.94
C GLY A 13 -5.28 -17.06 3.59
N PHE A 14 -5.80 -17.62 2.49
CA PHE A 14 -5.65 -17.04 1.16
C PHE A 14 -6.27 -15.64 1.07
N ILE A 15 -7.50 -15.46 1.59
CA ILE A 15 -8.18 -14.16 1.61
C ILE A 15 -7.34 -13.14 2.40
N SER A 16 -6.85 -13.51 3.58
CA SER A 16 -6.05 -12.65 4.46
C SER A 16 -4.75 -12.19 3.77
N LEU A 17 -4.01 -13.13 3.19
CA LEU A 17 -2.75 -12.85 2.51
C LEU A 17 -2.96 -12.00 1.25
N ARG A 18 -3.97 -12.33 0.44
CA ARG A 18 -4.32 -11.54 -0.75
C ARG A 18 -4.67 -10.10 -0.37
N TYR A 19 -5.47 -9.94 0.67
CA TYR A 19 -5.90 -8.62 1.12
C TYR A 19 -4.71 -7.77 1.60
N ILE A 20 -3.83 -8.31 2.45
CA ILE A 20 -2.63 -7.60 2.91
C ILE A 20 -1.77 -7.21 1.70
N ASN A 21 -1.64 -8.09 0.71
CA ASN A 21 -0.90 -7.77 -0.50
C ASN A 21 -1.56 -6.64 -1.32
N GLN A 22 -2.88 -6.50 -1.31
CA GLN A 22 -3.57 -5.44 -2.05
C GLN A 22 -3.37 -4.05 -1.45
N GLN A 23 -3.15 -3.96 -0.13
CA GLN A 23 -2.94 -2.70 0.59
C GLN A 23 -1.71 -1.90 0.10
N GLN A 24 -0.77 -2.54 -0.59
CA GLN A 24 0.35 -1.82 -1.22
C GLN A 24 -0.09 -0.96 -2.43
N TYR A 25 -1.27 -1.22 -3.01
CA TYR A 25 -1.78 -0.54 -4.20
C TYR A 25 -2.94 0.41 -3.89
N GLY A 26 -3.30 0.55 -2.62
CA GLY A 26 -4.39 1.41 -2.21
C GLY A 26 -4.99 0.99 -0.89
N THR A 27 -5.61 1.94 -0.21
CA THR A 27 -6.29 1.71 1.05
C THR A 27 -7.75 2.12 0.90
N SER A 28 -8.64 1.54 1.71
CA SER A 28 -9.99 2.07 1.85
C SER A 28 -10.42 1.91 3.28
N PHE A 29 -11.01 2.97 3.84
CA PHE A 29 -11.49 2.97 5.22
C PHE A 29 -12.42 1.77 5.51
N ILE A 30 -13.36 1.48 4.59
CA ILE A 30 -14.27 0.33 4.71
C ILE A 30 -13.48 -0.98 4.65
N ALA A 31 -12.50 -1.05 3.76
CA ALA A 31 -11.66 -2.21 3.63
C ALA A 31 -10.87 -2.45 4.93
N ASP A 32 -10.35 -1.42 5.58
CA ASP A 32 -9.55 -1.56 6.80
C ASP A 32 -10.39 -2.13 7.96
N PHE A 33 -11.66 -1.75 8.09
CA PHE A 33 -12.58 -2.39 9.03
C PHE A 33 -12.80 -3.87 8.70
N PHE A 34 -13.00 -4.18 7.42
CA PHE A 34 -13.15 -5.56 6.96
C PHE A 34 -11.89 -6.40 7.26
N TRP A 35 -10.71 -5.79 7.19
CA TRP A 35 -9.46 -6.45 7.55
C TRP A 35 -9.36 -6.77 9.04
N ILE A 36 -9.71 -5.82 9.91
CA ILE A 36 -9.76 -6.06 11.35
C ILE A 36 -10.70 -7.23 11.66
N PHE A 37 -11.85 -7.28 10.99
CA PHE A 37 -12.80 -8.39 11.11
C PHE A 37 -12.18 -9.74 10.67
N ILE A 38 -11.54 -9.79 9.51
CA ILE A 38 -10.84 -11.00 9.03
C ILE A 38 -9.77 -11.47 10.03
N LEU A 39 -8.98 -10.54 10.56
CA LEU A 39 -7.92 -10.84 11.52
C LEU A 39 -8.48 -11.43 12.82
N ILE A 40 -9.60 -10.90 13.31
CA ILE A 40 -10.30 -11.48 14.47
C ILE A 40 -10.79 -12.90 14.14
N CYS A 41 -11.39 -13.11 12.96
CA CYS A 41 -11.82 -14.44 12.53
C CYS A 41 -10.65 -15.45 12.45
N ASP A 42 -9.50 -15.04 11.92
CA ASP A 42 -8.31 -15.89 11.79
C ASP A 42 -7.73 -16.28 13.17
N ILE A 43 -7.68 -15.33 14.10
CA ILE A 43 -7.26 -15.59 15.50
C ILE A 43 -8.22 -16.57 16.18
N LEU A 44 -9.53 -16.33 16.10
CA LEU A 44 -10.54 -17.20 16.70
C LEU A 44 -10.49 -18.62 16.12
N LEU A 45 -10.32 -18.73 14.79
CA LEU A 45 -10.15 -20.01 14.12
C LEU A 45 -8.88 -20.73 14.57
N THR A 46 -7.76 -20.02 14.67
CA THR A 46 -6.47 -20.57 15.12
C THR A 46 -6.58 -21.11 16.55
N ILE A 47 -7.19 -20.35 17.46
CA ILE A 47 -7.45 -20.79 18.83
C ILE A 47 -8.31 -22.05 18.85
N PHE A 48 -9.40 -22.08 18.06
CA PHE A 48 -10.27 -23.24 17.96
C PHE A 48 -9.55 -24.48 17.42
N VAL A 49 -8.70 -24.33 16.39
CA VAL A 49 -7.87 -25.39 15.83
C VAL A 49 -6.91 -25.93 16.89
N ILE A 50 -6.20 -25.06 17.62
CA ILE A 50 -5.29 -25.46 18.71
C ILE A 50 -6.02 -26.31 19.74
N PHE A 51 -7.20 -25.85 20.22
CA PHE A 51 -7.97 -26.62 21.20
C PHE A 51 -8.35 -28.02 20.68
N LYS A 52 -8.77 -28.12 19.41
CA LYS A 52 -9.12 -29.40 18.79
C LYS A 52 -7.92 -30.30 18.58
N ASP A 53 -6.79 -29.75 18.19
CA ASP A 53 -5.56 -30.51 17.96
C ASP A 53 -4.97 -31.01 19.29
N VAL A 54 -5.04 -30.20 20.37
CA VAL A 54 -4.68 -30.62 21.74
C VAL A 54 -5.57 -31.77 22.22
N GLN A 55 -6.88 -31.69 22.01
CA GLN A 55 -7.79 -32.80 22.34
C GLN A 55 -7.47 -34.06 21.53
N GLY A 56 -7.23 -33.92 20.22
CA GLY A 56 -6.85 -35.04 19.35
C GLY A 56 -5.51 -35.68 19.73
N TYR A 57 -4.55 -34.88 20.18
CA TYR A 57 -3.26 -35.35 20.68
C TYR A 57 -3.41 -36.10 22.01
N LYS A 58 -4.25 -35.62 22.93
CA LYS A 58 -4.50 -36.33 24.20
C LYS A 58 -4.98 -37.76 23.97
N THR A 59 -5.83 -37.97 22.96
CA THR A 59 -6.35 -39.30 22.61
C THR A 59 -5.37 -40.13 21.78
N SER A 60 -4.76 -39.56 20.74
CA SER A 60 -3.98 -40.33 19.77
C SER A 60 -2.48 -40.41 20.07
N LYS A 61 -1.95 -39.48 20.88
CA LYS A 61 -0.52 -39.28 21.17
C LYS A 61 0.37 -39.09 19.93
N LYS A 62 -0.22 -38.67 18.79
CA LYS A 62 0.51 -38.45 17.53
C LYS A 62 0.73 -36.97 17.28
N LEU A 63 1.99 -36.56 17.06
CA LEU A 63 2.33 -35.17 16.71
C LEU A 63 1.64 -34.69 15.42
N GLY A 64 1.31 -35.60 14.50
CA GLY A 64 0.54 -35.29 13.29
C GLY A 64 -0.84 -34.68 13.56
N SER A 65 -1.37 -34.77 14.79
CA SER A 65 -2.58 -34.02 15.17
C SER A 65 -2.40 -32.50 15.09
N PHE A 66 -1.20 -31.96 15.19
CA PHE A 66 -0.92 -30.52 15.14
C PHE A 66 -0.63 -29.97 13.74
N LEU A 67 -0.78 -30.79 12.69
CA LEU A 67 -0.47 -30.34 11.33
C LEU A 67 -1.31 -29.12 10.90
N LEU A 68 -2.59 -29.07 11.30
CA LEU A 68 -3.44 -27.91 10.99
C LEU A 68 -3.03 -26.69 11.82
N THR A 69 -2.76 -26.87 13.10
CA THR A 69 -2.19 -25.81 13.95
C THR A 69 -0.92 -25.21 13.34
N LEU A 70 0.00 -26.05 12.85
CA LEU A 70 1.22 -25.59 12.19
C LEU A 70 0.90 -24.75 10.94
N VAL A 71 -0.06 -25.18 10.12
CA VAL A 71 -0.51 -24.42 8.93
C VAL A 71 -1.08 -23.06 9.32
N CYS A 72 -1.95 -22.99 10.35
CA CYS A 72 -2.49 -21.72 10.84
C CYS A 72 -1.36 -20.79 11.30
N VAL A 73 -0.42 -21.28 12.11
CA VAL A 73 0.73 -20.50 12.59
C VAL A 73 1.58 -19.99 11.42
N CYS A 74 1.85 -20.81 10.41
CA CYS A 74 2.57 -20.39 9.21
C CYS A 74 1.83 -19.29 8.44
N ILE A 75 0.51 -19.39 8.29
CA ILE A 75 -0.32 -18.35 7.66
C ILE A 75 -0.22 -17.03 8.45
N THR A 76 -0.40 -17.09 9.77
CA THR A 76 -0.32 -15.90 10.62
C THR A 76 1.05 -15.24 10.57
N ILE A 77 2.14 -16.01 10.63
CA ILE A 77 3.51 -15.49 10.49
C ILE A 77 3.69 -14.84 9.12
N THR A 78 3.25 -15.51 8.05
CA THR A 78 3.35 -14.98 6.68
C THR A 78 2.58 -13.68 6.53
N ALA A 79 1.37 -13.59 7.08
CA ALA A 79 0.55 -12.39 7.09
C ALA A 79 1.26 -11.23 7.81
N PHE A 80 1.87 -11.49 8.97
CA PHE A 80 2.64 -10.50 9.71
C PHE A 80 3.85 -9.99 8.91
N LEU A 81 4.65 -10.91 8.35
CA LEU A 81 5.83 -10.56 7.54
C LEU A 81 5.45 -9.76 6.29
N LEU A 82 4.37 -10.15 5.61
CA LEU A 82 3.87 -9.44 4.43
C LEU A 82 3.39 -8.03 4.79
N ASN A 83 2.61 -7.88 5.87
CA ASN A 83 2.16 -6.57 6.35
C ASN A 83 3.34 -5.67 6.73
N HIS A 84 4.35 -6.23 7.41
CA HIS A 84 5.57 -5.51 7.72
C HIS A 84 6.30 -5.06 6.45
N SER A 85 6.40 -5.93 5.43
CA SER A 85 7.01 -5.59 4.14
C SER A 85 6.26 -4.47 3.42
N VAL A 86 4.92 -4.50 3.40
CA VAL A 86 4.10 -3.44 2.79
C VAL A 86 4.30 -2.11 3.52
N LYS A 87 4.26 -2.11 4.86
CA LYS A 87 4.51 -0.88 5.63
C LYS A 87 5.92 -0.34 5.43
N LYS A 88 6.92 -1.22 5.39
CA LYS A 88 8.31 -0.83 5.12
C LYS A 88 8.44 -0.20 3.73
N GLU A 89 7.73 -0.72 2.74
CA GLU A 89 7.69 -0.14 1.40
C GLU A 89 7.07 1.26 1.40
N LEU A 90 5.88 1.41 2.00
CA LEU A 90 5.16 2.70 2.04
C LEU A 90 5.89 3.78 2.85
N ASN A 91 6.71 3.38 3.81
CA ASN A 91 7.48 4.27 4.71
C ASN A 91 8.95 4.44 4.30
N ARG A 92 9.33 4.04 3.08
CA ARG A 92 10.69 4.31 2.58
C ARG A 92 11.00 5.81 2.62
N PRO A 93 12.26 6.22 2.87
CA PRO A 93 12.63 7.63 2.95
C PRO A 93 12.22 8.43 1.71
N VAL A 94 11.51 9.52 1.96
CA VAL A 94 11.06 10.49 0.96
C VAL A 94 11.90 11.75 1.13
N PHE A 95 12.47 12.27 0.04
CA PHE A 95 13.23 13.52 0.10
C PHE A 95 12.42 14.71 -0.42
N MET A 96 11.39 14.47 -1.23
CA MET A 96 10.53 15.52 -1.77
C MET A 96 9.10 15.01 -1.97
N GLU A 97 8.13 15.84 -1.61
CA GLU A 97 6.70 15.55 -1.79
C GLU A 97 6.05 16.65 -2.60
N LEU A 98 5.28 16.25 -3.61
CA LEU A 98 4.43 17.13 -4.40
C LEU A 98 3.00 16.79 -4.02
N TYR A 99 2.25 17.74 -3.47
CA TYR A 99 0.86 17.51 -3.10
C TYR A 99 -0.07 18.57 -3.68
N PHE A 100 -1.20 18.12 -4.19
CA PHE A 100 -2.31 18.95 -4.62
C PHE A 100 -3.54 18.59 -3.79
N ASN A 101 -4.01 19.53 -2.98
CA ASN A 101 -5.25 19.40 -2.24
C ASN A 101 -6.37 19.95 -3.10
N GLY A 102 -7.12 19.07 -3.76
CA GLY A 102 -8.42 19.43 -4.33
C GLY A 102 -9.49 19.53 -3.24
N ASP A 103 -10.68 19.99 -3.61
CA ASP A 103 -11.79 20.23 -2.67
C ASP A 103 -12.28 18.94 -1.96
N ILE A 104 -12.21 17.80 -2.64
CA ILE A 104 -12.68 16.49 -2.13
C ILE A 104 -11.61 15.40 -2.24
N ASN A 105 -10.76 15.49 -3.26
CA ASN A 105 -9.73 14.50 -3.56
C ASN A 105 -8.35 15.17 -3.56
N GLY A 106 -7.36 14.45 -3.04
CA GLY A 106 -5.97 14.88 -3.01
C GLY A 106 -5.11 14.06 -3.97
N ILE A 107 -4.01 14.64 -4.44
CA ILE A 107 -2.97 13.90 -5.16
C ILE A 107 -1.66 14.14 -4.44
N GLY A 108 -0.96 13.05 -4.12
CA GLY A 108 0.40 13.07 -3.58
C GLY A 108 1.36 12.35 -4.52
N ILE A 109 2.53 12.94 -4.77
CA ILE A 109 3.67 12.28 -5.40
C ILE A 109 4.84 12.38 -4.42
N ARG A 110 5.29 11.24 -3.90
CA ARG A 110 6.39 11.13 -2.95
C ARG A 110 7.63 10.61 -3.67
N LEU A 111 8.64 11.47 -3.85
CA LEU A 111 9.91 11.13 -4.48
C LEU A 111 10.88 10.57 -3.43
N ARG A 112 11.41 9.38 -3.69
CA ARG A 112 12.32 8.68 -2.79
C ARG A 112 13.78 8.84 -3.23
N SER A 113 14.69 8.67 -2.29
CA SER A 113 16.13 8.85 -2.52
C SER A 113 16.73 7.83 -3.50
N ASP A 114 16.05 6.71 -3.76
CA ASP A 114 16.47 5.63 -4.67
C ASP A 114 15.97 5.83 -6.12
N SER A 115 15.55 7.04 -6.48
CA SER A 115 14.96 7.37 -7.79
C SER A 115 13.64 6.64 -8.09
N THR A 116 12.93 6.15 -7.07
CA THR A 116 11.55 5.68 -7.19
C THR A 116 10.55 6.71 -6.65
N TYR A 117 9.30 6.65 -7.09
CA TYR A 117 8.25 7.48 -6.53
C TYR A 117 7.02 6.65 -6.17
N ILE A 118 6.25 7.16 -5.21
CA ILE A 118 4.89 6.71 -4.92
C ILE A 118 3.95 7.81 -5.42
N TYR A 119 2.98 7.41 -6.23
CA TYR A 119 1.83 8.24 -6.54
C TYR A 119 0.65 7.76 -5.70
N GLU A 120 -0.05 8.69 -5.08
CA GLU A 120 -1.21 8.43 -4.24
C GLU A 120 -2.36 9.36 -4.64
N SER A 121 -3.45 8.78 -5.12
CA SER A 121 -4.71 9.48 -5.36
C SER A 121 -5.61 9.27 -4.17
N VAL A 122 -5.79 10.29 -3.34
CA VAL A 122 -6.63 10.24 -2.15
C VAL A 122 -8.05 10.68 -2.50
N PHE A 123 -9.03 9.91 -2.07
CA PHE A 123 -10.45 10.22 -2.14
C PHE A 123 -11.08 10.02 -0.76
N LEU A 124 -12.33 10.47 -0.58
CA LEU A 124 -13.00 10.55 0.73
C LEU A 124 -12.90 9.26 1.59
N VAL A 125 -12.89 8.09 0.96
CA VAL A 125 -12.96 6.78 1.64
C VAL A 125 -11.76 5.88 1.36
N GLY A 126 -10.66 6.41 0.82
CA GLY A 126 -9.48 5.62 0.51
C GLY A 126 -8.44 6.30 -0.35
N SER A 127 -7.48 5.53 -0.84
CA SER A 127 -6.50 5.97 -1.82
C SER A 127 -6.14 4.87 -2.81
N ASP A 128 -5.77 5.27 -4.02
CA ASP A 128 -5.12 4.40 -5.00
C ASP A 128 -3.63 4.73 -5.04
N ILE A 129 -2.79 3.70 -4.99
CA ILE A 129 -1.33 3.83 -4.92
C ILE A 129 -0.70 3.18 -6.16
N SER A 130 0.20 3.91 -6.80
CA SER A 130 1.03 3.38 -7.88
C SER A 130 2.50 3.76 -7.69
N TYR A 131 3.37 3.03 -8.37
CA TYR A 131 4.81 3.15 -8.24
C TYR A 131 5.46 3.38 -9.58
N GLY A 132 6.59 4.07 -9.56
CA GLY A 132 7.42 4.24 -10.74
C GLY A 132 8.82 4.74 -10.39
N ARG A 133 9.54 5.17 -11.41
CA ARG A 133 10.84 5.80 -11.32
C ARG A 133 10.73 7.25 -11.73
N TYR A 134 11.62 8.08 -11.21
CA TYR A 134 11.70 9.47 -11.64
C TYR A 134 13.15 9.84 -11.96
N LYS A 135 13.29 10.94 -12.70
CA LYS A 135 14.56 11.63 -12.91
C LYS A 135 14.37 13.11 -12.61
N THR A 136 15.44 13.75 -12.15
CA THR A 136 15.49 15.21 -11.96
C THR A 136 16.58 15.78 -12.84
N THR A 137 16.24 16.75 -13.69
CA THR A 137 17.20 17.51 -14.49
C THR A 137 16.91 18.99 -14.30
N ASP A 138 17.88 19.75 -13.82
CA ASP A 138 17.72 21.15 -13.41
C ASP A 138 16.52 21.33 -12.45
N SER A 139 15.52 22.11 -12.86
CA SER A 139 14.28 22.32 -12.12
C SER A 139 13.12 21.44 -12.60
N THR A 140 13.39 20.38 -13.38
CA THR A 140 12.35 19.50 -13.93
C THR A 140 12.40 18.11 -13.32
N ILE A 141 11.25 17.61 -12.87
CA ILE A 141 11.03 16.22 -12.46
C ILE A 141 10.32 15.50 -13.59
N THR A 142 10.82 14.33 -13.99
CA THR A 142 10.21 13.46 -15.00
C THR A 142 9.82 12.13 -14.35
N LEU A 143 8.57 11.70 -14.53
CA LEU A 143 8.02 10.44 -14.02
C LEU A 143 7.92 9.35 -15.12
N ASP A 144 8.17 8.11 -14.72
CA ASP A 144 8.00 6.90 -15.53
C ASP A 144 7.44 5.74 -14.68
N PRO A 145 6.19 5.26 -14.91
CA PRO A 145 5.27 5.72 -15.94
C PRO A 145 4.76 7.15 -15.71
N PRO A 146 4.10 7.79 -16.70
CA PRO A 146 3.44 9.06 -16.44
C PRO A 146 2.37 8.94 -15.36
N PHE A 147 2.14 10.06 -14.68
CA PHE A 147 0.93 10.22 -13.90
C PHE A 147 -0.27 10.34 -14.86
N LYS A 148 -1.24 9.43 -14.73
CA LYS A 148 -2.50 9.48 -15.49
C LYS A 148 -3.48 10.45 -14.84
N GLY A 149 -3.52 11.68 -15.35
CA GLY A 149 -4.60 12.62 -15.02
C GLY A 149 -5.92 12.20 -15.64
N SER A 150 -7.01 12.87 -15.25
CA SER A 150 -8.37 12.59 -15.78
C SER A 150 -8.48 12.73 -17.30
N LYS A 151 -7.56 13.47 -17.95
CA LYS A 151 -7.54 13.71 -19.40
C LYS A 151 -6.15 13.80 -20.05
N ILE A 152 -5.08 13.97 -19.25
CA ILE A 152 -3.72 14.20 -19.74
C ILE A 152 -2.75 13.41 -18.87
N ASP A 153 -1.83 12.72 -19.52
CA ASP A 153 -0.71 12.04 -18.89
C ASP A 153 0.40 13.05 -18.61
N TYR A 154 0.68 13.27 -17.33
CA TYR A 154 1.70 14.22 -16.90
C TYR A 154 3.01 13.49 -16.65
N HIS A 155 3.96 13.70 -17.57
CA HIS A 155 5.31 13.16 -17.46
C HIS A 155 6.25 14.08 -16.72
N ASN A 156 6.13 15.39 -16.94
CA ASN A 156 7.13 16.37 -16.52
C ASN A 156 6.50 17.42 -15.61
N PHE A 157 7.23 17.80 -14.56
CA PHE A 157 6.85 18.83 -13.60
C PHE A 157 8.00 19.82 -13.46
N LYS A 158 7.70 21.11 -13.61
CA LYS A 158 8.66 22.19 -13.40
C LYS A 158 8.54 22.74 -11.99
N LEU A 159 9.65 22.70 -11.25
CA LEU A 159 9.81 23.35 -9.96
C LEU A 159 9.98 24.85 -10.16
N MET A 160 9.13 25.62 -9.50
CA MET A 160 9.07 27.07 -9.60
C MET A 160 9.05 27.69 -8.20
N PRO A 161 9.94 28.65 -7.91
CA PRO A 161 9.86 29.42 -6.68
C PRO A 161 8.63 30.34 -6.71
N THR A 162 8.01 30.51 -5.55
CA THR A 162 6.85 31.37 -5.30
C THR A 162 7.06 32.14 -4.01
N ALA A 163 6.21 33.15 -3.75
CA ALA A 163 6.24 33.87 -2.48
C ALA A 163 6.06 32.97 -1.24
N ASN A 164 5.42 31.81 -1.40
CA ASN A 164 5.05 30.90 -0.31
C ASN A 164 5.88 29.61 -0.28
N GLY A 165 6.97 29.53 -1.07
CA GLY A 165 7.81 28.33 -1.16
C GLY A 165 8.00 27.85 -2.60
N ILE A 166 8.14 26.55 -2.79
CA ILE A 166 8.32 25.93 -4.12
C ILE A 166 7.00 25.28 -4.55
N GLN A 167 6.61 25.49 -5.80
CA GLN A 167 5.52 24.77 -6.44
C GLN A 167 6.03 23.94 -7.61
N ALA A 168 5.34 22.86 -7.93
CA ALA A 168 5.59 22.06 -9.11
C ALA A 168 4.37 22.15 -10.04
N SER A 169 4.59 22.58 -11.28
CA SER A 169 3.53 22.67 -12.30
C SER A 169 3.78 21.65 -13.42
N PRO A 170 2.75 20.91 -13.88
CA PRO A 170 2.90 19.99 -15.00
C PRO A 170 3.23 20.74 -16.29
N ILE A 171 4.18 20.22 -17.07
CA ILE A 171 4.63 20.83 -18.33
C ILE A 171 4.58 19.85 -19.51
N ASP A 172 4.41 20.40 -20.71
CA ASP A 172 4.55 19.65 -21.97
C ASP A 172 6.04 19.48 -22.36
N LYS A 173 6.28 18.79 -23.48
CA LYS A 173 7.63 18.59 -24.04
C LYS A 173 8.36 19.88 -24.45
N ASN A 174 7.62 20.99 -24.59
CA ASN A 174 8.13 22.30 -24.97
C ASN A 174 8.24 23.24 -23.75
N ASN A 175 8.13 22.71 -22.52
CA ASN A 175 8.13 23.44 -21.25
C ASN A 175 6.95 24.41 -21.04
N ASN A 176 5.85 24.27 -21.79
CA ASN A 176 4.63 25.01 -21.53
C ASN A 176 3.86 24.38 -20.37
N ILE A 177 3.31 25.21 -19.48
CA ILE A 177 2.47 24.73 -18.38
C ILE A 177 1.18 24.14 -18.96
N LEU A 178 0.91 22.87 -18.65
CA LEU A 178 -0.25 22.14 -19.19
C LEU A 178 -1.56 22.54 -18.52
N SER A 179 -1.51 22.88 -17.23
CA SER A 179 -2.70 23.31 -16.49
C SER A 179 -2.30 24.23 -15.34
N PRO A 180 -2.80 25.49 -15.30
CA PRO A 180 -2.58 26.37 -14.17
C PRO A 180 -3.36 25.93 -12.93
N TYR A 181 -4.31 25.00 -13.07
CA TYR A 181 -5.15 24.52 -11.97
C TYR A 181 -4.48 23.39 -11.16
N TYR A 182 -3.48 22.71 -11.71
CA TYR A 182 -2.75 21.63 -11.03
C TYR A 182 -1.37 22.13 -10.59
N ASN A 183 -1.34 23.06 -9.65
CA ASN A 183 -0.09 23.46 -9.00
C ASN A 183 0.08 22.67 -7.71
N PHE A 184 1.14 21.86 -7.67
CA PHE A 184 1.47 21.06 -6.50
C PHE A 184 2.35 21.89 -5.58
N ASN A 185 2.02 21.89 -4.29
CA ASN A 185 2.91 22.40 -3.27
C ASN A 185 4.05 21.40 -3.08
N VAL A 186 5.27 21.92 -2.88
CA VAL A 186 6.45 21.09 -2.72
C VAL A 186 6.96 21.16 -1.29
N ILE A 187 7.09 20.01 -0.65
CA ILE A 187 7.79 19.84 0.63
C ILE A 187 9.14 19.22 0.31
N ASP A 188 10.22 19.92 0.65
CA ASP A 188 11.60 19.45 0.47
C ASP A 188 12.17 19.04 1.83
N HIS A 189 12.37 17.73 2.03
CA HIS A 189 12.84 17.15 3.29
C HIS A 189 14.38 17.12 3.39
N ARG A 190 15.09 17.72 2.44
CA ARG A 190 16.58 17.79 2.45
C ARG A 190 17.13 18.96 3.25
N LYS A 191 16.27 19.89 3.68
CA LYS A 191 16.63 21.08 4.47
C LYS A 191 16.46 20.80 5.95
#